data_AF-A0A9X3SF98-F1
#
_entry.id   AF-A0A9X3SF98-F1
#
_cell.length_a   1.000
_cell.length_b   1.000
_cell.length_c   1.000
_cell.angle_alpha   90.00
_cell.angle_beta   90.00
_cell.angle_gamma   90.00
#
_symmetry.space_group_name_H-M   'P 1'
#
loop_
_entity.id
_entity.type
_entity.pdbx_description
1 polymer ?
#
loop_
_entity_poly.entity_id
_entity_poly.type
_entity_poly.pdbx_seq_one_letter_code
_entity_poly.pdbx_strand_id
1 'polypeptide(L)'
;MGGEQQAPLQALLDSCAVLKFAPLPEIRTATVQHTREHVGTEHWYRTDLMVAEGAVGPLFTQVTTHHGPGHKLPAATHFLRALLREPIFLVSAGVYLTGRAPLLDERHLWFPWLSTAAFGTPAITSSRVAVLPGDPAAGHPDSVVVPDESALDALAARHMVRAFSPIIDALHAHTRVGLRTLWGWVLDTLHFYMLNPARFLGRDAEAAWERAGRLGAALIEAGAVTRARPRLFPFYDNHPRGTWAVRGTCCFDYKGDPEHGYCTTCPLKCDSDRREELREWIRNPALAP
;
A
#
# COMPACT_ATOMS: atom_id res chain seq x y z
N MET A 1 -28.21 -27.29 -5.90
CA MET A 1 -28.30 -26.09 -5.05
C MET A 1 -26.91 -25.49 -5.01
N GLY A 2 -26.59 -24.60 -5.96
CA GLY A 2 -25.29 -23.93 -6.00
C GLY A 2 -25.24 -22.96 -4.84
N GLY A 3 -24.49 -23.30 -3.79
CA GLY A 3 -24.16 -22.33 -2.76
C GLY A 3 -23.46 -21.17 -3.43
N GLU A 4 -23.97 -19.96 -3.21
CA GLU A 4 -23.39 -18.73 -3.71
C GLU A 4 -21.94 -18.68 -3.21
N GLN A 5 -20.98 -18.97 -4.08
CA GLN A 5 -19.57 -18.97 -3.71
C GLN A 5 -19.19 -17.52 -3.39
N GLN A 6 -18.87 -17.26 -2.12
CA GLN A 6 -18.52 -15.92 -1.66
C GLN A 6 -17.36 -15.37 -2.51
N ALA A 7 -17.56 -14.19 -3.09
CA ALA A 7 -16.57 -13.56 -3.93
C ALA A 7 -15.23 -13.43 -3.16
N PRO A 8 -14.08 -13.82 -3.75
CA PRO A 8 -12.81 -13.89 -3.02
C PRO A 8 -12.41 -12.59 -2.31
N LEU A 9 -12.69 -11.44 -2.93
CA LEU A 9 -12.43 -10.11 -2.38
C LEU A 9 -13.42 -9.67 -1.28
N GLN A 10 -14.62 -10.27 -1.22
CA GLN A 10 -15.61 -9.89 -0.21
C GLN A 10 -15.12 -10.18 1.21
N ALA A 11 -14.44 -11.31 1.42
CA ALA A 11 -13.88 -11.65 2.73
C ALA A 11 -12.86 -10.61 3.23
N LEU A 12 -12.12 -9.98 2.31
CA LEU A 12 -11.22 -8.88 2.65
C LEU A 12 -12.00 -7.62 3.05
N LEU A 13 -13.02 -7.25 2.27
CA LEU A 13 -13.88 -6.10 2.59
C LEU A 13 -14.51 -6.27 3.98
N ASP A 14 -15.05 -7.45 4.26
CA ASP A 14 -15.65 -7.80 5.56
C ASP A 14 -14.61 -7.70 6.70
N SER A 15 -13.39 -8.20 6.46
CA SER A 15 -12.29 -8.12 7.44
C SER A 15 -11.82 -6.68 7.69
N CYS A 16 -11.92 -5.81 6.69
CA CYS A 16 -11.56 -4.41 6.80
C CYS A 16 -12.65 -3.55 7.44
N ALA A 17 -13.92 -3.98 7.48
CA ALA A 17 -15.05 -3.20 7.98
C ALA A 17 -14.90 -2.75 9.44
N VAL A 18 -14.17 -3.51 10.26
CA VAL A 18 -13.91 -3.19 11.67
C VAL A 18 -12.72 -2.24 11.87
N LEU A 19 -11.91 -1.98 10.83
CA LEU A 19 -10.74 -1.13 10.92
C LEU A 19 -11.15 0.35 10.86
N LYS A 20 -10.58 1.19 11.74
CA LYS A 20 -10.72 2.66 11.62
C LYS A 20 -10.01 3.24 10.40
N PHE A 21 -9.06 2.49 9.84
CA PHE A 21 -8.27 2.89 8.69
C PHE A 21 -8.08 1.71 7.75
N ALA A 22 -8.77 1.77 6.61
CA ALA A 22 -8.65 0.81 5.52
C ALA A 22 -8.72 1.58 4.19
N PRO A 23 -7.58 2.09 3.68
CA PRO A 23 -7.54 2.73 2.37
C PRO A 23 -7.71 1.66 1.30
N LEU A 24 -8.93 1.18 1.13
CA LEU A 24 -9.31 0.28 0.07
C LEU A 24 -9.54 1.07 -1.22
N PRO A 25 -9.14 0.52 -2.38
CA PRO A 25 -9.58 1.05 -3.65
C PRO A 25 -11.08 0.84 -3.80
N GLU A 26 -11.67 1.54 -4.75
CA GLU A 26 -12.98 1.17 -5.25
C GLU A 26 -12.88 -0.19 -5.94
N ILE A 27 -13.85 -1.09 -5.70
CA ILE A 27 -13.87 -2.42 -6.34
C ILE A 27 -15.12 -2.48 -7.19
N ARG A 28 -14.93 -2.55 -8.51
CA ARG A 28 -15.99 -2.63 -9.51
C ARG A 28 -15.82 -3.90 -10.32
N THR A 29 -16.33 -5.01 -9.81
CA THR A 29 -16.31 -6.30 -10.50
C THR A 29 -17.73 -6.80 -10.73
N ALA A 30 -17.89 -7.87 -11.50
CA ALA A 30 -19.22 -8.47 -11.70
C ALA A 30 -19.82 -9.02 -10.40
N THR A 31 -18.97 -9.36 -9.43
CA THR A 31 -19.33 -10.05 -8.18
C THR A 31 -19.26 -9.17 -6.94
N VAL A 32 -18.58 -8.02 -6.99
CA VAL A 32 -18.41 -7.07 -5.88
C VAL A 32 -18.56 -5.64 -6.38
N GLN A 33 -19.46 -4.88 -5.76
CA GLN A 33 -19.61 -3.44 -5.98
C GLN A 33 -19.36 -2.70 -4.66
N HIS A 34 -18.15 -2.18 -4.51
CA HIS A 34 -17.79 -1.27 -3.43
C HIS A 34 -17.52 0.10 -4.05
N THR A 35 -18.56 0.95 -4.05
CA THR A 35 -18.60 2.23 -4.79
C THR A 35 -18.33 3.42 -3.89
N ARG A 36 -17.64 4.45 -4.40
CA ARG A 36 -17.49 5.76 -3.75
C ARG A 36 -17.99 6.88 -4.69
N GLU A 37 -18.46 7.99 -4.12
CA GLU A 37 -18.79 9.18 -4.89
C GLU A 37 -17.52 9.83 -5.46
N HIS A 38 -17.59 10.20 -6.75
CA HIS A 38 -16.47 10.77 -7.52
C HIS A 38 -16.81 12.18 -8.01
N VAL A 39 -17.11 13.08 -7.07
CA VAL A 39 -17.44 14.47 -7.37
C VAL A 39 -16.22 15.17 -7.98
N GLY A 40 -16.38 15.73 -9.18
CA GLY A 40 -15.32 16.50 -9.85
C GLY A 40 -14.28 15.68 -10.60
N THR A 41 -14.53 14.39 -10.88
CA THR A 41 -13.67 13.60 -11.77
C THR A 41 -13.81 14.06 -13.22
N GLU A 42 -12.70 14.53 -13.78
CA GLU A 42 -12.61 15.00 -15.17
C GLU A 42 -12.19 13.87 -16.12
N HIS A 43 -11.32 12.97 -15.64
CA HIS A 43 -10.74 11.92 -16.47
C HIS A 43 -10.41 10.66 -15.67
N TRP A 44 -10.33 9.51 -16.33
CA TRP A 44 -9.92 8.24 -15.73
C TRP A 44 -8.71 7.68 -16.47
N TYR A 45 -7.59 7.57 -15.76
CA TYR A 45 -6.36 7.00 -16.29
C TYR A 45 -6.26 5.51 -15.95
N ARG A 46 -6.21 4.65 -16.96
CA ARG A 46 -5.82 3.23 -16.79
C ARG A 46 -4.31 3.13 -16.73
N THR A 47 -3.75 2.28 -15.87
CA THR A 47 -2.31 2.30 -15.59
C THR A 47 -1.44 2.11 -16.84
N ASP A 48 -1.72 1.10 -17.66
CA ASP A 48 -0.99 0.82 -18.91
C ASP A 48 -1.10 1.96 -19.93
N LEU A 49 -2.29 2.55 -20.11
CA LEU A 49 -2.52 3.65 -21.03
C LEU A 49 -1.88 4.96 -20.55
N MET A 50 -2.02 5.27 -19.26
CA MET A 50 -1.40 6.43 -18.62
C MET A 50 0.12 6.45 -18.84
N VAL A 51 0.76 5.29 -18.78
CA VAL A 51 2.19 5.16 -19.06
C VAL A 51 2.49 5.20 -20.56
N ALA A 52 1.73 4.48 -21.38
CA ALA A 52 1.92 4.44 -22.83
C ALA A 52 1.76 5.82 -23.49
N GLU A 53 0.85 6.66 -22.95
CA GLU A 53 0.59 8.03 -23.40
C GLU A 53 1.59 9.04 -22.82
N GLY A 54 2.52 8.61 -21.94
CA GLY A 54 3.50 9.49 -21.31
C GLY A 54 2.91 10.46 -20.28
N ALA A 55 1.71 10.19 -19.75
CA ALA A 55 0.99 11.12 -18.88
C ALA A 55 1.57 11.25 -17.46
N VAL A 56 2.35 10.28 -16.99
CA VAL A 56 2.90 10.26 -15.61
C VAL A 56 3.71 11.53 -15.30
N GLY A 57 4.58 11.98 -16.21
CA GLY A 57 5.41 13.17 -16.00
C GLY A 57 4.58 14.47 -15.91
N PRO A 58 3.71 14.77 -16.89
CA PRO A 58 2.77 15.90 -16.83
C PRO A 58 1.88 15.88 -15.58
N LEU A 59 1.30 14.73 -15.23
CA LEU A 59 0.45 14.59 -14.04
C LEU A 59 1.26 14.83 -12.76
N PHE A 60 2.49 14.33 -12.67
CA PHE A 60 3.40 14.64 -11.57
C PHE A 60 3.64 16.15 -11.46
N THR A 61 3.97 16.82 -12.58
CA THR A 61 4.19 18.27 -12.60
C THR A 61 2.96 19.04 -12.14
N GLN A 62 1.76 18.65 -12.56
CA GLN A 62 0.51 19.28 -12.13
C GLN A 62 0.26 19.10 -10.64
N VAL A 63 0.28 17.85 -10.14
CA VAL A 63 0.08 17.56 -8.70
C VAL A 63 1.08 18.35 -7.85
N THR A 64 2.34 18.39 -8.27
CA THR A 64 3.41 19.04 -7.49
C THR A 64 3.35 20.56 -7.53
N THR A 65 2.85 21.15 -8.62
CA THR A 65 2.65 22.60 -8.72
C THR A 65 1.52 23.07 -7.82
N HIS A 66 0.43 22.29 -7.73
CA HIS A 66 -0.76 22.68 -6.95
C HIS A 66 -0.72 22.25 -5.48
N HIS A 67 -0.18 21.07 -5.19
CA HIS A 67 -0.27 20.42 -3.87
C HIS A 67 1.09 19.90 -3.37
N GLY A 68 2.16 20.13 -4.13
CA GLY A 68 3.47 19.59 -3.81
C GLY A 68 4.15 20.32 -2.66
N PRO A 69 5.01 19.62 -1.90
CA PRO A 69 5.69 20.18 -0.73
C PRO A 69 6.87 21.12 -1.09
N GLY A 70 6.83 21.81 -2.24
CA GLY A 70 7.90 22.70 -2.71
C GLY A 70 9.27 22.04 -2.98
N HIS A 71 9.41 20.73 -2.78
CA HIS A 71 10.66 19.99 -2.92
C HIS A 71 10.45 18.68 -3.69
N LYS A 72 11.31 18.41 -4.68
CA LYS A 72 11.17 17.27 -5.62
C LYS A 72 11.17 15.88 -4.96
N LEU A 73 12.02 15.66 -3.96
CA LEU A 73 12.13 14.35 -3.30
C LEU A 73 10.83 13.91 -2.60
N PRO A 74 10.26 14.67 -1.66
CA PRO A 74 8.98 14.30 -1.05
C PRO A 74 7.79 14.42 -2.01
N ALA A 75 7.88 15.28 -3.03
CA ALA A 75 6.90 15.28 -4.12
C ALA A 75 6.77 13.91 -4.81
N ALA A 76 7.88 13.20 -5.05
CA ALA A 76 7.85 11.87 -5.68
C ALA A 76 7.16 10.82 -4.78
N THR A 77 7.43 10.82 -3.47
CA THR A 77 6.77 9.90 -2.53
C THR A 77 5.30 10.28 -2.30
N HIS A 78 4.94 11.57 -2.31
CA HIS A 78 3.56 12.03 -2.29
C HIS A 78 2.79 11.56 -3.54
N PHE A 79 3.42 11.63 -4.71
CA PHE A 79 2.83 11.13 -5.95
C PHE A 79 2.61 9.61 -5.91
N LEU A 80 3.59 8.83 -5.42
CA LEU A 80 3.39 7.39 -5.18
C LEU A 80 2.28 7.14 -4.16
N ARG A 81 2.17 7.95 -3.10
CA ARG A 81 1.08 7.85 -2.13
C ARG A 81 -0.28 8.11 -2.77
N ALA A 82 -0.39 9.08 -3.67
CA ALA A 82 -1.66 9.38 -4.35
C ALA A 82 -2.16 8.24 -5.25
N LEU A 83 -1.25 7.40 -5.77
CA LEU A 83 -1.58 6.32 -6.69
C LEU A 83 -1.60 4.94 -6.01
N LEU A 84 -0.57 4.62 -5.24
CA LEU A 84 -0.27 3.24 -4.85
C LEU A 84 -0.68 2.91 -3.42
N ARG A 85 -1.13 3.88 -2.63
CA ARG A 85 -1.54 3.68 -1.24
C ARG A 85 -2.63 2.61 -1.14
N GLU A 86 -3.73 2.77 -1.88
CA GLU A 86 -4.85 1.84 -1.83
C GLU A 86 -4.53 0.47 -2.46
N PRO A 87 -3.87 0.37 -3.63
CA PRO A 87 -3.44 -0.92 -4.19
C PRO A 87 -2.48 -1.70 -3.28
N ILE A 88 -1.51 -1.03 -2.64
CA ILE A 88 -0.59 -1.69 -1.69
C ILE A 88 -1.38 -2.19 -0.48
N PHE A 89 -2.32 -1.40 0.04
CA PHE A 89 -3.17 -1.82 1.16
C PHE A 89 -4.01 -3.04 0.80
N LEU A 90 -4.66 -3.05 -0.36
CA LEU A 90 -5.49 -4.17 -0.81
C LEU A 90 -4.71 -5.50 -0.77
N VAL A 91 -3.51 -5.53 -1.34
CA VAL A 91 -2.69 -6.75 -1.37
C VAL A 91 -2.19 -7.10 0.03
N SER A 92 -1.61 -6.14 0.75
CA SER A 92 -0.97 -6.39 2.05
C SER A 92 -1.98 -6.81 3.12
N ALA A 93 -3.09 -6.09 3.23
CA ALA A 93 -4.15 -6.42 4.17
C ALA A 93 -4.91 -7.69 3.74
N GLY A 94 -5.10 -7.92 2.44
CA GLY A 94 -5.64 -9.17 1.91
C GLY A 94 -4.87 -10.37 2.41
N VAL A 95 -3.57 -10.36 2.16
CA VAL A 95 -2.66 -11.42 2.54
C VAL A 95 -2.66 -11.64 4.05
N TYR A 96 -2.57 -10.57 4.84
CA TYR A 96 -2.50 -10.67 6.30
C TYR A 96 -3.81 -11.07 6.95
N LEU A 97 -4.94 -10.47 6.55
CA LEU A 97 -6.22 -10.66 7.24
C LEU A 97 -6.94 -11.93 6.81
N THR A 98 -6.73 -12.38 5.57
CA THR A 98 -7.51 -13.47 4.98
C THR A 98 -6.68 -14.64 4.48
N GLY A 99 -5.35 -14.50 4.38
CA GLY A 99 -4.50 -15.49 3.74
C GLY A 99 -4.64 -15.52 2.21
N ARG A 100 -5.39 -14.59 1.62
CA ARG A 100 -5.62 -14.49 0.17
C ARG A 100 -4.86 -13.32 -0.44
N ALA A 101 -4.34 -13.46 -1.65
CA ALA A 101 -3.62 -12.39 -2.33
C ALA A 101 -4.41 -11.84 -3.53
N PRO A 102 -4.96 -10.62 -3.43
CA PRO A 102 -5.43 -9.87 -4.60
C PRO A 102 -4.32 -9.75 -5.65
N LEU A 103 -4.64 -10.07 -6.91
CA LEU A 103 -3.70 -10.06 -8.03
C LEU A 103 -3.93 -8.80 -8.88
N LEU A 104 -3.07 -7.79 -8.67
CA LEU A 104 -3.10 -6.56 -9.45
C LEU A 104 -2.75 -6.81 -10.93
N ASP A 105 -3.37 -6.05 -11.82
CA ASP A 105 -3.11 -6.03 -13.26
C ASP A 105 -3.19 -4.57 -13.72
N GLU A 106 -2.18 -4.06 -14.43
CA GLU A 106 -2.16 -2.66 -14.88
C GLU A 106 -3.38 -2.30 -15.76
N ARG A 107 -3.98 -3.27 -16.45
CA ARG A 107 -5.18 -3.06 -17.28
C ARG A 107 -6.47 -2.97 -16.47
N HIS A 108 -6.40 -3.27 -15.18
CA HIS A 108 -7.55 -3.25 -14.28
C HIS A 108 -7.40 -2.27 -13.13
N LEU A 109 -6.32 -1.48 -13.10
CA LEU A 109 -6.07 -0.44 -12.11
C LEU A 109 -6.26 0.95 -12.74
N TRP A 110 -7.22 1.70 -12.21
CA TRP A 110 -7.70 2.96 -12.75
C TRP A 110 -7.57 4.09 -11.72
N PHE A 111 -7.15 5.27 -12.17
CA PHE A 111 -6.95 6.44 -11.34
C PHE A 111 -7.86 7.59 -11.81
N PRO A 112 -8.81 8.04 -10.98
CA PRO A 112 -9.60 9.21 -11.32
C PRO A 112 -8.75 10.46 -11.15
N TRP A 113 -8.73 11.30 -12.17
CA TRP A 113 -8.15 12.63 -12.17
C TRP A 113 -9.22 13.67 -11.91
N LEU A 114 -9.01 14.48 -10.87
CA LEU A 114 -9.96 15.46 -10.39
C LEU A 114 -9.63 16.86 -10.93
N SER A 115 -10.65 17.70 -11.07
CA SER A 115 -10.52 19.11 -11.47
C SER A 115 -9.61 19.95 -10.57
N THR A 116 -9.33 19.46 -9.37
CA THR A 116 -8.40 20.07 -8.42
C THR A 116 -6.93 19.75 -8.71
N ALA A 117 -6.60 19.10 -9.84
CA ALA A 117 -5.26 18.62 -10.17
C ALA A 117 -4.71 17.61 -9.14
N ALA A 118 -5.56 16.66 -8.74
CA ALA A 118 -5.25 15.60 -7.81
C ALA A 118 -5.86 14.26 -8.28
N PHE A 119 -5.36 13.15 -7.74
CA PHE A 119 -6.00 11.85 -7.91
C PHE A 119 -7.05 11.61 -6.83
N GLY A 120 -8.18 11.03 -7.22
CA GLY A 120 -9.17 10.48 -6.27
C GLY A 120 -8.82 9.04 -5.86
N THR A 121 -9.79 8.35 -5.23
CA THR A 121 -9.59 6.93 -4.84
C THR A 121 -9.47 6.06 -6.11
N PRO A 122 -8.41 5.26 -6.27
CA PRO A 122 -8.27 4.39 -7.42
C PRO A 122 -9.34 3.30 -7.45
N ALA A 123 -9.67 2.84 -8.64
CA ALA A 123 -10.62 1.75 -8.87
C ALA A 123 -9.92 0.51 -9.43
N ILE A 124 -10.36 -0.67 -8.97
CA ILE A 124 -9.95 -1.97 -9.47
C ILE A 124 -11.14 -2.67 -10.13
N THR A 125 -10.91 -3.18 -11.33
CA THR A 125 -11.93 -3.82 -12.17
C THR A 125 -11.67 -5.30 -12.43
N SER A 126 -10.74 -5.90 -11.67
CA SER A 126 -10.46 -7.33 -11.67
C SER A 126 -10.68 -7.89 -10.26
N SER A 127 -11.34 -9.05 -10.18
CA SER A 127 -11.59 -9.79 -8.94
C SER A 127 -10.58 -10.91 -8.71
N ARG A 128 -9.50 -11.00 -9.50
CA ARG A 128 -8.56 -12.12 -9.41
C ARG A 128 -7.83 -12.17 -8.08
N VAL A 129 -7.85 -13.33 -7.43
CA VAL A 129 -7.25 -13.55 -6.11
C VAL A 129 -6.55 -14.90 -6.08
N ALA A 130 -5.33 -14.96 -5.56
CA ALA A 130 -4.67 -16.21 -5.26
C ALA A 130 -5.10 -16.74 -3.88
N VAL A 131 -5.39 -18.04 -3.81
CA VAL A 131 -5.90 -18.73 -2.62
C VAL A 131 -5.19 -20.07 -2.44
N LEU A 132 -5.14 -20.57 -1.21
CA LEU A 132 -4.55 -21.87 -0.90
C LEU A 132 -5.51 -23.04 -1.20
N PRO A 133 -5.01 -24.28 -1.28
CA PRO A 133 -5.87 -25.45 -1.41
C PRO A 133 -6.77 -25.57 -0.17
N GLY A 134 -8.07 -25.77 -0.37
CA GLY A 134 -9.04 -25.85 0.72
C GLY A 134 -9.64 -24.51 1.17
N ASP A 135 -9.20 -23.37 0.61
CA ASP A 135 -9.90 -22.11 0.80
C ASP A 135 -11.35 -22.22 0.27
N PRO A 136 -12.37 -21.72 0.99
CA PRO A 136 -13.77 -21.75 0.52
C PRO A 136 -14.00 -21.16 -0.87
N ALA A 137 -13.16 -20.21 -1.29
CA ALA A 137 -13.22 -19.57 -2.59
C ALA A 137 -12.43 -20.32 -3.67
N ALA A 138 -11.77 -21.45 -3.39
CA ALA A 138 -10.92 -22.17 -4.35
C ALA A 138 -11.66 -22.61 -5.63
N GLY A 139 -12.98 -22.83 -5.55
CA GLY A 139 -13.82 -23.17 -6.71
C GLY A 139 -14.35 -21.97 -7.50
N HIS A 140 -14.11 -20.75 -7.06
CA HIS A 140 -14.62 -19.53 -7.70
C HIS A 140 -13.82 -19.21 -8.99
N PRO A 141 -14.45 -18.75 -10.09
CA PRO A 141 -13.77 -18.50 -11.37
C PRO A 141 -12.64 -17.47 -11.30
N ASP A 142 -12.74 -16.51 -10.38
CA ASP A 142 -11.69 -15.51 -10.16
C ASP A 142 -10.55 -15.97 -9.24
N SER A 143 -10.64 -17.18 -8.68
CA SER A 143 -9.62 -17.72 -7.80
C SER A 143 -8.51 -18.42 -8.58
N VAL A 144 -7.28 -18.18 -8.14
CA VAL A 144 -6.08 -18.88 -8.60
C VAL A 144 -5.58 -19.72 -7.45
N VAL A 145 -5.82 -21.02 -7.50
CA VAL A 145 -5.32 -21.93 -6.47
C VAL A 145 -3.80 -22.10 -6.64
N VAL A 146 -3.05 -21.78 -5.59
CA VAL A 146 -1.60 -21.96 -5.53
C VAL A 146 -1.27 -23.00 -4.45
N PRO A 147 -0.12 -23.72 -4.55
CA PRO A 147 0.14 -24.88 -3.69
C PRO A 147 0.38 -24.53 -2.22
N ASP A 148 0.99 -23.39 -1.92
CA ASP A 148 1.40 -22.98 -0.57
C ASP A 148 1.52 -21.45 -0.43
N GLU A 149 1.79 -20.98 0.79
CA GLU A 149 1.94 -19.55 1.10
C GLU A 149 3.11 -18.90 0.36
N SER A 150 4.19 -19.63 0.09
CA SER A 150 5.36 -19.10 -0.62
C SER A 150 5.02 -18.82 -2.08
N ALA A 151 4.31 -19.75 -2.73
CA ALA A 151 3.79 -19.57 -4.07
C ALA A 151 2.76 -18.43 -4.15
N LEU A 152 1.94 -18.25 -3.10
CA LEU A 152 1.01 -17.13 -2.96
C LEU A 152 1.75 -15.79 -2.90
N ASP A 153 2.77 -15.68 -2.04
CA ASP A 153 3.61 -14.48 -1.91
C ASP A 153 4.34 -14.15 -3.21
N ALA A 154 4.96 -15.15 -3.83
CA ALA A 154 5.68 -14.97 -5.09
C ALA A 154 4.74 -14.52 -6.22
N LEU A 155 3.52 -15.07 -6.30
CA LEU A 155 2.55 -14.66 -7.30
C LEU A 155 2.05 -13.23 -7.05
N ALA A 156 1.69 -12.90 -5.82
CA ALA A 156 1.26 -11.55 -5.43
C ALA A 156 2.35 -10.52 -5.74
N ALA A 157 3.59 -10.81 -5.35
CA ALA A 157 4.76 -9.97 -5.61
C ALA A 157 4.99 -9.72 -7.11
N ARG A 158 4.93 -10.75 -7.95
CA ARG A 158 5.06 -10.59 -9.42
C ARG A 158 3.98 -9.68 -9.99
N HIS A 159 2.74 -9.82 -9.52
CA HIS A 159 1.62 -8.97 -9.95
C HIS A 159 1.79 -7.52 -9.48
N MET A 160 2.23 -7.30 -8.24
CA MET A 160 2.57 -5.95 -7.74
C MET A 160 3.70 -5.32 -8.55
N VAL A 161 4.79 -6.06 -8.82
CA VAL A 161 5.91 -5.54 -9.61
C VAL A 161 5.48 -5.17 -11.02
N ARG A 162 4.72 -6.05 -11.70
CA ARG A 162 4.18 -5.76 -13.04
C ARG A 162 3.30 -4.52 -13.06
N ALA A 163 2.37 -4.40 -12.11
CA ALA A 163 1.45 -3.27 -12.06
C ALA A 163 2.13 -1.94 -11.70
N PHE A 164 3.16 -1.95 -10.86
CA PHE A 164 3.77 -0.71 -10.35
C PHE A 164 5.02 -0.26 -11.11
N SER A 165 5.78 -1.16 -11.71
CA SER A 165 7.02 -0.81 -12.44
C SER A 165 6.79 0.26 -13.50
N PRO A 166 5.75 0.21 -14.36
CA PRO A 166 5.51 1.24 -15.37
C PRO A 166 5.39 2.66 -14.79
N ILE A 167 4.67 2.82 -13.67
CA ILE A 167 4.50 4.11 -12.98
C ILE A 167 5.83 4.54 -12.35
N ILE A 168 6.50 3.63 -11.64
CA ILE A 168 7.74 3.91 -10.92
C ILE A 168 8.87 4.28 -11.89
N ASP A 169 8.98 3.57 -13.01
CA ASP A 169 10.00 3.79 -14.03
C ASP A 169 9.75 5.11 -14.78
N ALA A 170 8.50 5.43 -15.12
CA ALA A 170 8.14 6.72 -15.72
C ALA A 170 8.41 7.88 -14.75
N LEU A 171 8.05 7.72 -13.46
CA LEU A 171 8.35 8.71 -12.43
C LEU A 171 9.86 8.88 -12.23
N HIS A 172 10.63 7.79 -12.24
CA HIS A 172 12.08 7.81 -12.18
C HIS A 172 12.68 8.55 -13.38
N ALA A 173 12.23 8.24 -14.60
CA ALA A 173 12.70 8.89 -15.82
C ALA A 173 12.47 10.41 -15.80
N HIS A 174 11.29 10.83 -15.32
CA HIS A 174 10.90 12.25 -15.21
C HIS A 174 11.65 12.99 -14.11
N THR A 175 11.70 12.43 -12.90
CA THR A 175 12.19 13.13 -11.70
C THR A 175 13.66 12.90 -11.38
N ARG A 176 14.23 11.80 -11.88
CA ARG A 176 15.53 11.22 -11.52
C ARG A 176 15.65 10.78 -10.05
N VAL A 177 14.53 10.69 -9.31
CA VAL A 177 14.53 10.10 -7.96
C VAL A 177 14.86 8.61 -8.07
N GLY A 178 15.84 8.13 -7.30
CA GLY A 178 16.37 6.78 -7.47
C GLY A 178 15.34 5.68 -7.22
N LEU A 179 15.35 4.64 -8.07
CA LEU A 179 14.45 3.49 -7.95
C LEU A 179 14.48 2.83 -6.57
N ARG A 180 15.65 2.79 -5.91
CA ARG A 180 15.78 2.26 -4.55
C ARG A 180 14.96 3.03 -3.51
N THR A 181 14.77 4.33 -3.73
CA THR A 181 13.93 5.17 -2.88
C THR A 181 12.45 4.93 -3.17
N LEU A 182 12.08 4.85 -4.46
CA LEU A 182 10.68 4.66 -4.87
C LEU A 182 10.15 3.29 -4.45
N TRP A 183 10.87 2.22 -4.76
CA TRP A 183 10.54 0.85 -4.32
C TRP A 183 10.70 0.66 -2.82
N GLY A 184 11.68 1.32 -2.19
CA GLY A 184 11.83 1.34 -0.75
C GLY A 184 10.59 1.88 -0.03
N TRP A 185 9.96 2.93 -0.57
CA TRP A 185 8.69 3.47 -0.06
C TRP A 185 7.54 2.47 -0.20
N VAL A 186 7.47 1.73 -1.31
CA VAL A 186 6.46 0.65 -1.51
C VAL A 186 6.65 -0.44 -0.47
N LEU A 187 7.89 -0.88 -0.24
CA LEU A 187 8.23 -1.91 0.74
C LEU A 187 7.90 -1.49 2.17
N ASP A 188 8.22 -0.25 2.55
CA ASP A 188 7.88 0.32 3.85
C ASP A 188 6.36 0.32 4.06
N THR A 189 5.62 0.78 3.05
CA THR A 189 4.15 0.91 3.09
C THR A 189 3.48 -0.47 3.19
N LEU A 190 3.99 -1.47 2.48
CA LEU A 190 3.54 -2.87 2.57
C LEU A 190 3.64 -3.41 4.00
N HIS A 191 4.77 -3.20 4.67
CA HIS A 191 4.95 -3.64 6.06
C HIS A 191 3.96 -2.94 6.99
N PHE A 192 3.76 -1.64 6.79
CA PHE A 192 2.88 -0.85 7.66
C PHE A 192 1.42 -1.29 7.50
N TYR A 193 1.02 -1.78 6.33
CA TYR A 193 -0.33 -2.28 6.07
C TYR A 193 -0.61 -3.71 6.53
N MET A 194 0.38 -4.42 7.05
CA MET A 194 0.15 -5.62 7.87
C MET A 194 0.26 -5.30 9.36
N LEU A 195 1.23 -4.45 9.75
CA LEU A 195 1.43 -4.06 11.14
C LEU A 195 0.25 -3.26 11.71
N ASN A 196 -0.29 -2.29 10.96
CA ASN A 196 -1.35 -1.42 11.45
C ASN A 196 -2.65 -2.18 11.74
N PRO A 197 -3.16 -3.05 10.85
CA PRO A 197 -4.27 -3.91 11.19
C PRO A 197 -4.01 -4.79 12.42
N ALA A 198 -2.80 -5.37 12.54
CA ALA A 198 -2.44 -6.19 13.70
C ALA A 198 -2.55 -5.41 15.01
N ARG A 199 -1.89 -4.25 15.08
CA ARG A 199 -1.95 -3.34 16.25
C ARG A 199 -3.37 -2.90 16.57
N PHE A 200 -4.16 -2.58 15.55
CA PHE A 200 -5.51 -2.08 15.75
C PHE A 200 -6.45 -3.17 16.29
N LEU A 201 -6.31 -4.40 15.78
CA LEU A 201 -7.09 -5.56 16.19
C LEU A 201 -6.56 -6.22 17.47
N GLY A 202 -5.47 -5.71 18.05
CA GLY A 202 -4.81 -6.33 19.22
C GLY A 202 -4.21 -7.71 18.92
N ARG A 203 -3.86 -7.98 17.66
CA ARG A 203 -3.20 -9.21 17.22
C ARG A 203 -1.69 -9.10 17.37
N ASP A 204 -1.02 -10.24 17.27
CA ASP A 204 0.43 -10.35 17.33
C ASP A 204 1.10 -9.51 16.22
N ALA A 205 1.82 -8.47 16.65
CA ALA A 205 2.54 -7.55 15.78
C ALA A 205 3.81 -8.16 15.17
N GLU A 206 4.48 -9.08 15.88
CA GLU A 206 5.67 -9.77 15.39
C GLU A 206 5.29 -10.75 14.29
N ALA A 207 4.22 -11.53 14.50
CA ALA A 207 3.68 -12.42 13.46
C ALA A 207 3.27 -11.65 12.19
N ALA A 208 2.64 -10.48 12.35
CA ALA A 208 2.31 -9.60 11.22
C ALA A 208 3.56 -9.06 10.52
N TRP A 209 4.61 -8.72 11.30
CA TRP A 209 5.88 -8.24 10.77
C TRP A 209 6.62 -9.32 9.97
N GLU A 210 6.67 -10.55 10.49
CA GLU A 210 7.25 -11.70 9.80
C GLU A 210 6.47 -12.03 8.52
N ARG A 211 5.13 -11.95 8.56
CA ARG A 211 4.30 -12.13 7.36
C ARG A 211 4.59 -11.09 6.28
N ALA A 212 4.78 -9.83 6.68
CA ALA A 212 5.19 -8.75 5.78
C ALA A 212 6.61 -8.96 5.25
N GLY A 213 7.51 -9.49 6.09
CA GLY A 213 8.87 -9.84 5.71
C GLY A 213 8.91 -10.85 4.56
N ARG A 214 8.06 -11.90 4.61
CA ARG A 214 7.93 -12.90 3.54
C ARG A 214 7.46 -12.28 2.22
N LEU A 215 6.35 -11.54 2.24
CA LEU A 215 5.85 -10.87 1.02
C LEU A 215 6.84 -9.82 0.50
N GLY A 216 7.49 -9.07 1.40
CA GLY A 216 8.52 -8.10 1.05
C GLY A 216 9.77 -8.73 0.44
N ALA A 217 10.17 -9.93 0.88
CA ALA A 217 11.24 -10.70 0.24
C ALA A 217 10.84 -11.16 -1.17
N ALA A 218 9.62 -11.68 -1.32
CA ALA A 218 9.08 -12.05 -2.63
C ALA A 218 9.00 -10.84 -3.58
N LEU A 219 8.65 -9.65 -3.07
CA LEU A 219 8.62 -8.40 -3.86
C LEU A 219 10.00 -8.03 -4.41
N ILE A 220 11.05 -8.20 -3.60
CA ILE A 220 12.43 -7.96 -4.02
C ILE A 220 12.87 -8.99 -5.06
N GLU A 221 12.57 -10.27 -4.84
CA GLU A 221 12.87 -11.33 -5.81
C GLU A 221 12.15 -11.11 -7.15
N ALA A 222 10.92 -10.58 -7.11
CA ALA A 222 10.15 -10.24 -8.29
C ALA A 222 10.68 -9.02 -9.07
N GLY A 223 11.61 -8.23 -8.50
CA GLY A 223 12.28 -7.13 -9.19
C GLY A 223 12.28 -5.78 -8.46
N ALA A 224 11.62 -5.66 -7.30
CA ALA A 224 11.70 -4.43 -6.51
C ALA A 224 13.12 -4.22 -5.95
N VAL A 225 13.63 -3.00 -6.06
CA VAL A 225 14.99 -2.66 -5.59
C VAL A 225 14.95 -1.81 -4.33
N THR A 226 15.71 -2.17 -3.31
CA THR A 226 15.86 -1.34 -2.09
C THR A 226 17.29 -1.43 -1.55
N ARG A 227 17.70 -0.45 -0.73
CA ARG A 227 18.97 -0.51 0.03
C ARG A 227 18.78 -1.03 1.45
N ALA A 228 17.60 -0.85 2.01
CA ALA A 228 17.32 -1.11 3.41
C ALA A 228 15.88 -1.60 3.56
N ARG A 229 15.66 -2.39 4.59
CA ARG A 229 14.33 -2.87 4.98
C ARG A 229 13.81 -2.04 6.15
N PRO A 230 12.49 -1.84 6.27
CA PRO A 230 11.94 -1.31 7.50
C PRO A 230 12.23 -2.26 8.66
N ARG A 231 12.13 -1.76 9.89
CA ARG A 231 12.26 -2.56 11.10
C ARG A 231 11.09 -2.33 12.05
N LEU A 232 10.74 -3.38 12.78
CA LEU A 232 9.82 -3.29 13.90
C LEU A 232 10.50 -2.53 15.04
N PHE A 233 9.75 -1.69 15.73
CA PHE A 233 10.23 -0.85 16.81
C PHE A 233 9.37 -1.02 18.06
N PRO A 234 9.75 -1.93 18.98
CA PRO A 234 9.11 -2.02 20.28
C PRO A 234 9.48 -0.80 21.14
N PHE A 235 8.45 -0.18 21.72
CA PHE A 235 8.59 1.00 22.57
C PHE A 235 7.80 0.88 23.89
N TYR A 236 6.88 -0.10 23.99
CA TYR A 236 6.15 -0.42 25.21
C TYR A 236 5.92 -1.94 25.29
N ASP A 237 6.57 -2.60 26.23
CA ASP A 237 6.49 -4.06 26.39
C ASP A 237 5.10 -4.51 26.86
N ASN A 238 4.64 -5.66 26.37
CA ASN A 238 3.35 -6.25 26.72
C ASN A 238 2.12 -5.36 26.48
N HIS A 239 2.25 -4.32 25.64
CA HIS A 239 1.12 -3.48 25.25
C HIS A 239 0.68 -3.79 23.82
N PRO A 240 -0.62 -4.02 23.52
CA PRO A 240 -1.10 -4.39 22.17
C PRO A 240 -0.74 -3.39 21.06
N ARG A 241 -0.51 -2.13 21.43
CA ARG A 241 -0.08 -1.04 20.53
C ARG A 241 1.36 -0.56 20.79
N GLY A 242 2.15 -1.36 21.52
CA GLY A 242 3.50 -1.03 21.98
C GLY A 242 4.62 -1.18 20.93
N THR A 243 4.28 -1.48 19.68
CA THR A 243 5.24 -1.77 18.60
C THR A 243 4.95 -0.95 17.35
N TRP A 244 5.79 0.01 16.98
CA TRP A 244 5.63 0.75 15.71
C TRP A 244 6.64 0.27 14.68
N ALA A 245 6.79 1.02 13.59
CA ALA A 245 7.78 0.70 12.57
C ALA A 245 8.62 1.91 12.22
N VAL A 246 9.87 1.62 11.87
CA VAL A 246 10.81 2.60 11.31
C VAL A 246 11.01 2.23 9.84
N ARG A 247 10.82 3.20 8.96
CA ARG A 247 11.03 3.04 7.53
C ARG A 247 12.47 2.63 7.25
N GLY A 248 12.69 1.77 6.27
CA GLY A 248 14.02 1.50 5.73
C GLY A 248 14.50 2.63 4.83
N THR A 249 13.56 3.35 4.20
CA THR A 249 13.86 4.38 3.21
C THR A 249 13.43 5.77 3.69
N CYS A 250 14.31 6.76 3.51
CA CYS A 250 13.96 8.16 3.73
C CYS A 250 13.05 8.67 2.60
N CYS A 251 11.83 9.09 2.94
CA CYS A 251 10.89 9.74 2.01
C CYS A 251 11.22 11.21 1.73
N PHE A 252 12.10 11.81 2.55
CA PHE A 252 12.47 13.23 2.50
C PHE A 252 11.34 14.22 2.80
N ASP A 253 10.23 13.79 3.40
CA ASP A 253 9.08 14.67 3.75
C ASP A 253 9.52 15.87 4.60
N TYR A 254 10.47 15.69 5.51
CA TYR A 254 11.05 16.76 6.33
C TYR A 254 11.70 17.91 5.52
N LYS A 255 12.06 17.69 4.25
CA LYS A 255 12.57 18.76 3.38
C LYS A 255 11.46 19.61 2.78
N GLY A 256 10.27 19.06 2.74
CA GLY A 256 9.07 19.69 2.23
C GLY A 256 8.31 20.49 3.28
N ASP A 257 8.40 20.04 4.53
CA ASP A 257 7.89 20.73 5.71
C ASP A 257 8.98 20.74 6.81
N PRO A 258 9.94 21.68 6.74
CA PRO A 258 11.04 21.75 7.69
C PRO A 258 10.60 22.04 9.12
N GLU A 259 9.46 22.71 9.30
CA GLU A 259 8.92 23.03 10.63
C GLU A 259 8.39 21.78 11.34
N HIS A 260 7.73 20.89 10.61
CA HIS A 260 7.30 19.59 11.15
C HIS A 260 8.48 18.63 11.40
N GLY A 261 9.58 18.76 10.66
CA GLY A 261 10.80 17.98 10.88
C GLY A 261 10.64 16.48 10.63
N TYR A 262 11.26 15.64 11.47
CA TYR A 262 11.24 14.19 11.29
C TYR A 262 10.00 13.53 11.90
N CYS A 263 9.17 12.95 11.04
CA CYS A 263 8.05 12.12 11.47
C CYS A 263 8.53 10.89 12.28
N THR A 264 7.65 10.33 13.09
CA THR A 264 7.98 9.22 14.00
C THR A 264 8.45 7.95 13.29
N THR A 265 8.11 7.76 12.00
CA THR A 265 8.59 6.62 11.20
C THR A 265 9.91 6.90 10.47
N CYS A 266 10.41 8.14 10.49
CA CYS A 266 11.60 8.56 9.75
C CYS A 266 12.85 7.80 10.21
N PRO A 267 13.67 7.23 9.31
CA PRO A 267 14.90 6.54 9.69
C PRO A 267 15.97 7.46 10.26
N LEU A 268 15.87 8.78 10.04
CA LEU A 268 16.83 9.78 10.51
C LEU A 268 16.55 10.27 11.92
N LYS A 269 15.36 9.99 12.46
CA LYS A 269 15.00 10.36 13.84
C LYS A 269 15.70 9.43 14.84
N CYS A 270 16.22 9.98 15.93
CA CYS A 270 16.83 9.18 16.99
C CYS A 270 15.80 8.25 17.65
N ASP A 271 16.25 7.06 18.05
CA ASP A 271 15.41 6.06 18.71
C ASP A 271 14.99 6.48 20.13
N SER A 272 15.77 7.33 20.81
CA SER A 272 15.37 7.93 22.10
C SER A 272 14.12 8.78 21.92
N ASP A 273 14.19 9.75 21.02
CA ASP A 273 13.15 10.75 20.79
C ASP A 273 11.89 10.07 20.24
N ARG A 274 12.07 9.12 19.33
CA ARG A 274 10.96 8.29 18.81
C ARG A 274 10.26 7.52 19.93
N ARG A 275 11.02 6.93 20.86
CA ARG A 275 10.45 6.15 21.96
C ARG A 275 9.69 7.04 22.93
N GLU A 276 10.19 8.25 23.20
CA GLU A 276 9.52 9.23 24.04
C GLU A 276 8.17 9.64 23.44
N GLU A 277 8.15 10.11 22.19
CA GLU A 277 6.91 10.48 21.47
C GLU A 277 5.88 9.34 21.45
N LEU A 278 6.32 8.13 21.09
CA LEU A 278 5.42 6.98 21.00
C LEU A 278 4.83 6.59 22.37
N ARG A 279 5.59 6.74 23.46
CA ARG A 279 5.11 6.50 24.82
C ARG A 279 4.13 7.58 25.25
N GLU A 280 4.35 8.83 24.85
CA GLU A 280 3.39 9.91 25.08
C GLU A 280 2.07 9.66 24.34
N TRP A 281 2.11 9.20 23.09
CA TRP A 281 0.90 8.86 22.34
C TRP A 281 0.09 7.74 22.98
N ILE A 282 0.74 6.72 23.56
CA ILE A 282 0.01 5.68 24.29
C ILE A 282 -0.67 6.26 25.53
N ARG A 283 0.00 7.16 26.26
CA ARG A 283 -0.55 7.81 27.46
C ARG A 283 -1.67 8.79 27.12
N ASN A 284 -1.55 9.50 26.00
CA ASN A 284 -2.53 10.44 25.50
C ASN A 284 -2.77 10.21 23.99
N PRO A 285 -3.74 9.35 23.63
CA PRO A 285 -4.04 9.03 22.24
C PRO A 285 -4.46 10.22 21.38
N ALA A 286 -4.87 11.34 21.98
CA ALA A 286 -5.19 12.57 21.25
C ALA A 286 -3.96 13.24 20.61
N LEU A 287 -2.75 12.85 21.03
CA LEU A 287 -1.48 13.34 20.48
C LEU A 287 -0.97 12.49 19.31
N ALA A 288 -1.63 11.37 19.00
CA ALA A 288 -1.25 10.54 17.86
C ALA A 288 -1.58 11.27 16.54
N PRO A 289 -0.64 11.36 15.58
CA PRO A 289 -0.83 11.98 14.28
C PRO A 289 -1.72 11.16 13.33
#